data_AF-A0AB35ISN6-F1
#
_entry.id   AF-A0AB35ISN6-F1
#
_cell.length_a   1.000
_cell.length_b   1.000
_cell.length_c   1.000
_cell.angle_alpha   90.00
_cell.angle_beta   90.00
_cell.angle_gamma   90.00
#
_symmetry.space_group_name_H-M   'P 1'
#
loop_
_entity.id
_entity.type
_entity.pdbx_description
1 polymer ?
#
loop_
_entity_poly.entity_id
_entity_poly.type
_entity_poly.pdbx_seq_one_letter_code
_entity_poly.pdbx_strand_id
1 'polypeptide(L)'
;MMMMKLSLLVGIVLAKILISKGVALVFIIFSFMLKGKQLHKSTLKWNEYFLSLNDNLVCRYTKIIYIISAVLSSCVIFLLFKFFDFKYPISLTLTIFIVCGLISWYKYQKDVKSYIKSKIYEIKESIKSDSANEDVTP
;
A
#
# COMPACT_ATOMS: atom_id res chain seq x y z
N MET A 1 -25.82 -26.06 8.48
CA MET A 1 -25.92 -24.97 7.49
C MET A 1 -25.24 -23.66 7.92
N MET A 2 -25.25 -23.27 9.21
CA MET A 2 -24.55 -22.05 9.70
C MET A 2 -23.01 -22.14 9.68
N MET A 3 -22.41 -23.28 10.06
CA MET A 3 -20.95 -23.43 10.07
C MET A 3 -20.29 -23.22 8.69
N MET A 4 -20.92 -23.72 7.62
CA MET A 4 -20.37 -23.61 6.26
C MET A 4 -20.34 -22.15 5.75
N LYS A 5 -21.34 -21.34 6.14
CA LYS A 5 -21.39 -19.92 5.81
C LYS A 5 -20.36 -19.11 6.60
N LEU A 6 -20.07 -19.50 7.84
CA LEU A 6 -19.00 -18.92 8.67
C LEU A 6 -17.62 -19.18 8.07
N SER A 7 -17.34 -20.42 7.64
CA SER A 7 -16.08 -20.76 6.96
C SER A 7 -15.88 -19.97 5.67
N LEU A 8 -16.93 -19.80 4.86
CA LEU A 8 -16.88 -18.95 3.66
C LEU A 8 -16.60 -17.49 4.01
N LEU A 9 -17.21 -16.96 5.07
CA LEU A 9 -17.03 -15.57 5.49
C LEU A 9 -15.59 -15.33 5.96
N VAL A 10 -15.00 -16.24 6.72
CA VAL A 10 -13.58 -16.18 7.11
C VAL A 10 -12.68 -16.24 5.88
N GLY A 11 -12.98 -17.12 4.93
CA GLY A 11 -12.25 -17.20 3.66
C GLY A 11 -12.29 -15.90 2.86
N ILE A 12 -13.46 -15.25 2.78
CA ILE A 12 -13.65 -13.96 2.10
C ILE A 12 -12.87 -12.85 2.80
N VAL A 13 -12.82 -12.83 4.15
CA VAL A 13 -12.03 -11.86 4.92
C VAL A 13 -10.53 -12.07 4.67
N LEU A 14 -10.05 -13.32 4.64
CA LEU A 14 -8.65 -13.61 4.31
C LEU A 14 -8.32 -13.17 2.87
N ALA A 15 -9.20 -13.49 1.91
CA ALA A 15 -9.07 -13.06 0.53
C ALA A 15 -9.04 -11.52 0.42
N LYS A 16 -9.86 -10.80 1.19
CA LYS A 16 -9.83 -9.32 1.26
C LYS A 16 -8.44 -8.79 1.53
N ILE A 17 -7.83 -9.31 2.59
CA ILE A 17 -6.55 -8.85 3.12
C ILE A 17 -5.43 -9.17 2.13
N LEU A 18 -5.50 -10.34 1.48
CA LEU A 18 -4.54 -10.75 0.47
C LEU A 18 -4.65 -9.86 -0.78
N ILE A 19 -5.87 -9.65 -1.27
CA ILE A 19 -6.14 -8.83 -2.46
C ILE A 19 -5.77 -7.37 -2.22
N SER A 20 -6.09 -6.80 -1.06
CA SER A 20 -5.75 -5.39 -0.77
C SER A 20 -4.23 -5.17 -0.70
N LYS A 21 -3.47 -6.12 -0.15
CA LYS A 21 -2.00 -6.08 -0.19
C LYS A 21 -1.47 -6.24 -1.62
N GLY A 22 -1.99 -7.21 -2.37
CA GLY A 22 -1.59 -7.47 -3.75
C GLY A 22 -1.84 -6.28 -4.67
N VAL A 23 -3.05 -5.71 -4.61
CA VAL A 23 -3.42 -4.52 -5.39
C VAL A 23 -2.53 -3.33 -5.02
N ALA A 24 -2.26 -3.09 -3.73
CA ALA A 24 -1.38 -2.01 -3.32
C ALA A 24 0.05 -2.18 -3.89
N LEU A 25 0.60 -3.40 -3.86
CA LEU A 25 1.91 -3.70 -4.41
C LEU A 25 1.96 -3.47 -5.92
N VAL A 26 0.95 -3.94 -6.66
CA VAL A 26 0.83 -3.73 -8.10
C VAL A 26 0.76 -2.24 -8.42
N PHE A 27 -0.01 -1.45 -7.66
CA PHE A 27 -0.07 0.00 -7.84
C PHE A 27 1.29 0.66 -7.61
N ILE A 28 2.03 0.28 -6.56
CA ILE A 28 3.37 0.82 -6.31
C ILE A 28 4.30 0.53 -7.48
N ILE A 29 4.37 -0.74 -7.93
CA ILE A 29 5.24 -1.14 -9.05
C ILE A 29 4.84 -0.40 -10.33
N PHE A 30 3.53 -0.29 -10.60
CA PHE A 30 3.01 0.41 -11.75
C PHE A 30 3.42 1.89 -11.75
N SER A 31 3.34 2.54 -10.59
CA SER A 31 3.78 3.92 -10.41
C SER A 31 5.28 4.11 -10.64
N PHE A 32 6.10 3.20 -10.11
CA PHE A 32 7.54 3.19 -10.38
C PHE A 32 7.84 2.97 -11.87
N MET A 33 7.10 2.11 -12.54
CA MET A 33 7.28 1.83 -13.97
C MET A 33 6.91 3.04 -14.84
N LEU A 34 5.81 3.73 -14.53
CA LEU A 34 5.42 4.97 -15.21
C LEU A 34 6.46 6.07 -14.99
N LYS A 35 6.87 6.29 -13.74
CA LYS A 35 7.90 7.29 -13.41
C LYS A 35 9.24 6.95 -14.05
N GLY A 36 9.60 5.67 -14.10
CA GLY A 36 10.83 5.19 -14.73
C GLY A 36 10.88 5.40 -16.25
N LYS A 37 9.75 5.27 -16.95
CA LYS A 37 9.63 5.69 -18.35
C LYS A 37 9.83 7.20 -18.50
N GLN A 38 9.23 8.00 -17.61
CA GLN A 38 9.32 9.46 -17.65
C GLN A 38 10.75 9.97 -17.35
N LEU A 39 11.50 9.29 -16.49
CA LEU A 39 12.88 9.64 -16.10
C LEU A 39 13.94 9.08 -17.07
N HIS A 40 13.53 8.44 -18.17
CA HIS A 40 14.41 7.83 -19.17
C HIS A 40 15.45 6.87 -18.57
N LYS A 41 15.11 6.21 -17.45
CA LYS A 41 15.98 5.27 -16.70
C LYS A 41 17.36 5.83 -16.29
N SER A 42 17.59 7.13 -16.34
CA SER A 42 18.88 7.72 -15.93
C SER A 42 19.04 7.68 -14.41
N THR A 43 20.14 7.09 -13.93
CA THR A 43 20.45 6.98 -12.49
C THR A 43 20.52 8.34 -11.81
N LEU A 44 21.10 9.36 -12.47
CA LEU A 44 21.19 10.72 -11.95
C LEU A 44 19.81 11.34 -11.70
N LYS A 45 18.89 11.23 -12.67
CA LYS A 45 17.52 11.76 -12.53
C LYS A 45 16.72 11.02 -11.48
N TRP A 46 16.96 9.72 -11.29
CA TRP A 46 16.39 8.96 -10.19
C TRP A 46 16.89 9.46 -8.84
N ASN A 47 18.20 9.71 -8.71
CA ASN A 47 18.80 10.18 -7.47
C ASN A 47 18.24 11.55 -7.05
N GLU A 48 18.13 12.47 -8.02
CA GLU A 48 17.52 13.79 -7.81
C GLU A 48 16.01 13.70 -7.47
N TYR A 49 15.30 12.75 -8.07
CA TYR A 49 13.90 12.46 -7.72
C TYR A 49 13.75 11.91 -6.29
N PHE A 50 14.64 11.03 -5.84
CA PHE A 50 14.63 10.52 -4.46
C PHE A 50 15.06 11.58 -3.43
N LEU A 51 16.00 12.45 -3.79
CA LEU A 51 16.39 13.58 -2.94
C LEU A 51 15.25 14.59 -2.77
N SER A 52 14.55 14.92 -3.87
CA SER A 52 13.37 15.81 -3.86
C SER A 52 12.11 15.18 -3.27
N LEU A 53 12.07 13.86 -3.07
CA LEU A 53 10.99 13.20 -2.35
C LEU A 53 10.98 13.63 -0.88
N ASN A 54 10.02 14.50 -0.57
CA ASN A 54 9.69 14.93 0.78
C ASN A 54 8.83 13.85 1.47
N ASP A 55 9.06 13.63 2.77
CA ASP A 55 8.29 12.68 3.61
C ASP A 55 6.79 12.89 3.50
N ASN A 56 6.35 14.14 3.39
CA ASN A 56 4.93 14.48 3.24
C ASN A 56 4.34 14.00 1.90
N LEU A 57 5.11 14.06 0.80
CA LEU A 57 4.68 13.56 -0.50
C LEU A 57 4.59 12.04 -0.49
N VAL A 58 5.60 11.36 0.06
CA VAL A 58 5.60 9.90 0.21
C VAL A 58 4.40 9.45 1.04
N CYS A 59 4.17 10.08 2.19
CA CYS A 59 3.06 9.74 3.07
C CYS A 59 1.69 9.97 2.41
N ARG A 60 1.49 11.11 1.72
CA ARG A 60 0.25 11.37 0.95
C ARG A 60 0.06 10.34 -0.16
N TYR A 61 1.13 10.01 -0.87
CA TYR A 61 1.10 9.07 -1.98
C TYR A 61 0.74 7.65 -1.52
N THR A 62 1.42 7.15 -0.49
CA THR A 62 1.10 5.86 0.14
C THR A 62 -0.33 5.84 0.66
N LYS A 63 -0.82 6.93 1.26
CA LYS A 63 -2.20 7.03 1.73
C LYS A 63 -3.21 6.92 0.58
N ILE A 64 -2.96 7.59 -0.55
CA ILE A 64 -3.84 7.52 -1.73
C ILE A 64 -3.87 6.10 -2.30
N ILE A 65 -2.70 5.48 -2.52
CA ILE A 65 -2.63 4.10 -3.02
C ILE A 65 -3.38 3.15 -2.08
N TYR A 66 -3.21 3.33 -0.77
CA TYR A 66 -3.90 2.52 0.22
C TYR A 66 -5.43 2.67 0.13
N ILE A 67 -5.94 3.90 -0.01
CA ILE A 67 -7.38 4.15 -0.17
C ILE A 67 -7.91 3.50 -1.46
N ILE A 68 -7.23 3.70 -2.59
CA ILE A 68 -7.62 3.12 -3.89
C ILE A 68 -7.64 1.59 -3.80
N SER A 69 -6.60 0.99 -3.23
CA SER A 69 -6.52 -0.45 -3.03
C SER A 69 -7.64 -0.98 -2.14
N ALA A 70 -7.95 -0.27 -1.05
CA ALA A 70 -9.01 -0.65 -0.12
C ALA A 70 -10.40 -0.60 -0.80
N VAL A 71 -10.65 0.42 -1.63
CA VAL A 71 -11.90 0.55 -2.41
C VAL A 71 -12.02 -0.57 -3.44
N LEU A 72 -10.96 -0.81 -4.23
CA LEU A 72 -10.96 -1.85 -5.26
C LEU A 72 -11.14 -3.25 -4.66
N SER A 73 -10.48 -3.53 -3.53
CA SER A 73 -10.64 -4.77 -2.75
C SER A 73 -12.08 -4.96 -2.26
N SER A 74 -12.76 -3.88 -1.82
CA SER A 74 -14.16 -3.96 -1.43
C SER A 74 -15.10 -4.26 -2.60
N CYS A 75 -14.79 -3.77 -3.80
CA CYS A 75 -15.56 -4.09 -5.01
C CYS A 75 -15.50 -5.59 -5.32
N VAL A 76 -14.33 -6.21 -5.26
CA VAL A 76 -14.16 -7.65 -5.51
C VAL A 76 -14.94 -8.49 -4.49
N ILE A 77 -14.96 -8.09 -3.22
CA ILE A 77 -15.70 -8.80 -2.18
C ILE A 77 -17.20 -8.67 -2.32
N PHE A 78 -17.66 -7.48 -2.71
CA PHE A 78 -19.06 -7.28 -3.02
C PHE A 78 -19.53 -8.23 -4.13
N LEU A 79 -18.72 -8.39 -5.19
CA LEU A 79 -18.98 -9.37 -6.25
C LEU A 79 -18.98 -10.81 -5.71
N LEU A 80 -18.02 -11.17 -4.85
CA LEU A 80 -17.98 -12.50 -4.22
C LEU A 80 -19.23 -12.77 -3.37
N PHE A 81 -19.67 -11.83 -2.54
CA PHE A 81 -20.88 -12.01 -1.73
C PHE A 81 -22.14 -12.14 -2.57
N LYS A 82 -22.21 -11.42 -3.69
CA LYS A 82 -23.29 -11.56 -4.66
C LYS A 82 -23.25 -12.94 -5.34
N PHE A 83 -22.07 -13.43 -5.68
CA PHE A 83 -21.87 -14.75 -6.29
C PHE A 83 -22.24 -15.92 -5.36
N PHE A 84 -21.99 -15.78 -4.06
CA PHE A 84 -22.35 -16.79 -3.05
C PHE A 84 -23.78 -16.65 -2.50
N ASP A 85 -24.64 -15.83 -3.12
CA ASP A 85 -26.06 -15.64 -2.74
C ASP A 85 -26.26 -15.30 -1.24
N PHE A 86 -25.38 -14.46 -0.68
CA PHE A 86 -25.54 -13.99 0.69
C PHE A 86 -26.73 -13.03 0.79
N LYS A 87 -27.54 -13.18 1.85
CA LYS A 87 -28.80 -12.42 2.06
C LYS A 87 -28.62 -10.89 2.17
N TYR A 88 -27.44 -10.42 2.58
CA TYR A 88 -27.12 -8.99 2.79
C TYR A 88 -25.69 -8.64 2.33
N PRO A 89 -25.40 -8.69 1.02
CA PRO A 89 -24.03 -8.58 0.51
C PRO A 89 -23.44 -7.17 0.72
N ILE A 90 -24.28 -6.12 0.63
CA ILE A 90 -23.87 -4.72 0.86
C ILE A 90 -23.48 -4.50 2.32
N SER A 91 -24.36 -4.89 3.26
CA SER A 91 -24.14 -4.70 4.69
C SER A 91 -22.88 -5.44 5.17
N LEU A 92 -22.71 -6.70 4.76
CA LEU A 92 -21.52 -7.50 5.10
C LEU A 92 -20.23 -6.89 4.56
N THR A 93 -20.24 -6.40 3.31
CA THR A 93 -19.07 -5.73 2.72
C THR A 93 -18.71 -4.48 3.52
N LEU A 94 -19.71 -3.68 3.92
CA LEU A 94 -19.51 -2.45 4.69
C LEU A 94 -18.94 -2.76 6.08
N THR A 95 -19.50 -3.74 6.80
CA THR A 95 -19.01 -4.15 8.12
C THR A 95 -17.55 -4.61 8.05
N ILE A 96 -17.22 -5.49 7.10
CA ILE A 96 -15.83 -5.97 6.93
C ILE A 96 -14.90 -4.81 6.56
N PHE A 97 -15.36 -3.87 5.73
CA PHE A 97 -14.57 -2.70 5.36
C PHE A 97 -14.25 -1.81 6.56
N ILE A 98 -15.24 -1.51 7.41
CA ILE A 98 -15.05 -0.69 8.62
C ILE A 98 -14.12 -1.39 9.60
N VAL A 99 -14.36 -2.67 9.92
CA VAL A 99 -13.56 -3.43 10.88
C VAL A 99 -12.10 -3.56 10.41
N CYS A 100 -11.88 -3.96 9.15
CA CYS A 100 -10.52 -4.03 8.60
C CYS A 100 -9.83 -2.66 8.51
N GLY A 101 -10.59 -1.60 8.21
CA GLY A 101 -10.11 -0.23 8.18
C GLY A 101 -9.61 0.25 9.54
N LEU A 102 -10.39 0.02 10.60
CA LEU A 102 -10.03 0.37 11.98
C LEU A 102 -8.77 -0.36 12.45
N ILE A 103 -8.69 -1.67 12.23
CA ILE A 103 -7.51 -2.48 12.60
C ILE A 103 -6.26 -1.97 11.88
N SER A 104 -6.37 -1.69 10.58
CA SER A 104 -5.25 -1.23 9.77
C SER A 104 -4.80 0.17 10.17
N TRP A 105 -5.75 1.07 10.47
CA TRP A 105 -5.45 2.41 10.95
C TRP A 105 -4.71 2.39 12.29
N TYR A 106 -5.17 1.54 13.22
CA TYR A 106 -4.54 1.38 14.53
C TYR A 106 -3.10 0.88 14.39
N LYS A 107 -2.87 -0.13 13.54
CA LYS A 107 -1.52 -0.65 13.25
C LYS A 107 -0.63 0.38 12.56
N TYR A 108 -1.19 1.18 11.65
CA TYR A 108 -0.45 2.22 10.93
C TYR A 108 0.09 3.30 11.87
N GLN A 109 -0.73 3.76 12.82
CA GLN A 109 -0.34 4.78 13.79
C GLN A 109 0.78 4.30 14.73
N LYS A 110 0.71 3.03 15.15
CA LYS A 110 1.64 2.48 16.15
C LYS A 110 3.01 2.09 15.57
N ASP A 111 3.02 1.30 14.49
CA ASP A 111 4.24 0.62 14.05
C ASP A 111 4.79 1.18 12.72
N VAL A 112 3.90 1.43 11.76
CA VAL A 112 4.29 1.71 10.37
C VAL A 112 4.80 3.13 10.19
N LYS A 113 4.19 4.11 10.86
CA LYS A 113 4.57 5.52 10.74
C LYS A 113 6.03 5.77 11.16
N SER A 114 6.45 5.17 12.28
CA SER A 114 7.83 5.28 12.77
C SER A 114 8.82 4.58 11.83
N TYR A 115 8.45 3.38 11.37
CA TYR A 115 9.27 2.57 10.46
C TYR A 115 9.50 3.24 9.09
N ILE A 116 8.47 3.83 8.48
CA ILE A 116 8.63 4.55 7.21
C ILE A 116 9.60 5.73 7.38
N LYS A 117 9.46 6.47 8.49
CA LYS A 117 10.30 7.64 8.76
C LYS A 117 11.77 7.25 8.93
N SER A 118 12.07 6.19 9.68
CA SER A 118 13.44 5.73 9.86
C SER A 118 14.06 5.24 8.55
N LYS A 119 13.31 4.50 7.73
CA LYS A 119 13.81 4.02 6.44
C LYS A 119 14.08 5.13 5.44
N ILE A 120 13.25 6.17 5.37
CA ILE A 120 13.52 7.32 4.49
C ILE A 120 14.76 8.07 4.97
N TYR A 121 14.94 8.22 6.28
CA TYR A 121 16.13 8.85 6.85
C TYR A 121 17.41 8.08 6.48
N GLU A 122 17.42 6.75 6.67
CA GLU A 122 18.54 5.86 6.35
C GLU A 122 18.94 5.97 4.87
N ILE A 123 17.97 6.00 3.95
CA ILE A 123 18.22 6.17 2.51
C ILE A 123 18.80 7.56 2.19
N LYS A 124 18.29 8.62 2.82
CA LYS A 124 18.81 9.98 2.61
C LYS A 124 20.24 10.11 3.15
N GLU A 125 20.54 9.49 4.28
CA GLU A 125 21.87 9.46 4.88
C GLU A 125 22.87 8.67 4.02
N SER A 126 22.48 7.49 3.52
CA SER A 126 23.34 6.69 2.65
C SER A 126 23.69 7.43 1.36
N ILE A 127 22.72 8.09 0.71
CA ILE A 127 22.97 8.88 -0.51
C ILE A 127 23.94 10.03 -0.24
N LYS A 128 23.76 10.74 0.90
CA LYS A 128 24.63 11.86 1.28
C LYS A 128 26.07 11.40 1.57
N SER A 129 26.23 10.26 2.25
CA SER A 129 27.55 9.70 2.52
C SER A 129 28.30 9.28 1.25
N ASP A 130 27.57 8.69 0.28
CA ASP A 130 28.15 8.23 -0.98
C ASP A 130 28.63 9.42 -1.82
N SER A 131 27.82 10.49 -1.92
CA SER A 131 28.21 11.72 -2.61
C SER A 131 29.39 12.46 -1.96
N ALA A 132 29.58 12.32 -0.64
CA ALA A 132 30.69 12.96 0.06
C ALA A 132 32.01 12.18 -0.11
N ASN A 133 31.93 10.88 -0.37
CA ASN A 133 33.12 10.06 -0.60
C ASN A 133 33.66 10.24 -2.04
N GLU A 134 32.78 10.45 -3.02
CA GLU A 134 33.20 10.74 -4.41
C GLU A 134 33.93 12.09 -4.55
N ASP A 135 33.64 13.08 -3.70
CA ASP A 135 34.30 14.40 -3.70
C ASP A 135 35.69 14.39 -3.00
N VAL A 136 36.04 13.29 -2.31
CA VAL A 136 37.29 13.15 -1.52
C VAL A 136 38.32 12.24 -2.19
N THR A 137 37.98 11.52 -3.26
CA THR A 137 38.93 10.76 -4.09
C THR A 137 39.32 11.56 -5.34
N PRO A 138 40.55 12.14 -5.40
CA PRO A 138 41.10 12.77 -6.60
C PRO A 138 41.50 11.76 -7.69
#